data_AF-A0A968A339-F1
#
_entry.id   AF-A0A968A339-F1
#
_cell.length_a   1.000
_cell.length_b   1.000
_cell.length_c   1.000
_cell.angle_alpha   90.00
_cell.angle_beta   90.00
_cell.angle_gamma   90.00
#
_symmetry.space_group_name_H-M   'P 1'
#
loop_
_entity.id
_entity.type
_entity.pdbx_description
1 polymer ?
#
loop_
_entity_poly.entity_id
_entity_poly.type
_entity_poly.pdbx_seq_one_letter_code
_entity_poly.pdbx_strand_id
1 'polypeptide(L)' 'AVVETPEGARFMAQVVDCEPEEVVPGLDLDLQFRRIRREGHGGILCYGHKAVPARS' A
#
# COMPACT_ATOMS: atom_id res chain seq x y z
N ALA A 1 -4.95 -5.32 -0.24
CA ALA A 1 -5.75 -5.37 -1.48
C ALA A 1 -4.90 -5.88 -2.65
N VAL A 2 -5.53 -6.33 -3.73
CA VAL A 2 -4.87 -6.43 -5.05
C VAL A 2 -5.08 -5.09 -5.72
N VAL A 3 -3.98 -4.41 -6.05
CA VAL A 3 -3.97 -3.09 -6.69
C VAL A 3 -3.60 -3.28 -8.16
N GLU A 4 -4.31 -2.59 -9.06
CA GLU A 4 -4.02 -2.52 -10.49
C GLU A 4 -3.47 -1.13 -10.82
N THR A 5 -2.35 -1.05 -11.52
CA THR A 5 -1.80 0.23 -12.00
C THR A 5 -2.49 0.65 -13.31
N PRO A 6 -2.42 1.94 -13.70
CA PRO A 6 -2.98 2.40 -14.98
C PRO A 6 -2.42 1.66 -16.21
N GLU A 7 -1.21 1.11 -16.11
CA GLU A 7 -0.57 0.32 -17.16
C GLU A 7 -0.99 -1.17 -17.16
N GLY A 8 -1.83 -1.59 -16.21
CA GLY A 8 -2.40 -2.94 -16.13
C GLY A 8 -1.64 -3.93 -15.25
N ALA A 9 -0.57 -3.51 -14.55
CA ALA A 9 0.15 -4.39 -13.63
C ALA A 9 -0.68 -4.63 -12.35
N ARG A 10 -0.66 -5.86 -11.82
CA ARG A 10 -1.38 -6.23 -10.59
C ARG A 10 -0.46 -6.76 -9.52
N PHE A 11 -0.61 -6.27 -8.31
CA PHE A 11 0.21 -6.70 -7.16
C PHE A 11 -0.54 -6.57 -5.85
N MET A 12 -0.09 -7.31 -4.84
CA MET A 12 -0.65 -7.24 -3.50
C MET A 12 0.05 -6.13 -2.70
N ALA A 13 -0.74 -5.25 -2.10
CA ALA A 13 -0.25 -4.19 -1.21
C ALA A 13 -1.16 -3.98 0.00
N GLN A 14 -0.60 -3.46 1.08
CA GLN A 14 -1.39 -2.92 2.19
C GLN A 14 -1.97 -1.57 1.77
N VAL A 15 -3.27 -1.38 2.01
CA VAL A 15 -3.91 -0.06 1.97
C VAL A 15 -3.86 0.50 3.39
N VAL A 16 -3.37 1.73 3.54
CA VAL A 16 -3.17 2.38 4.85
C VAL A 16 -3.64 3.84 4.79
N ASP A 17 -3.64 4.51 5.95
CA ASP A 17 -4.07 5.89 6.12
C ASP A 17 -5.58 6.10 5.80
N CYS A 18 -6.38 5.07 6.03
CA CYS A 18 -7.84 5.03 5.92
C CYS A 18 -8.44 4.00 6.89
N GLU A 19 -9.74 4.09 7.13
CA GLU A 19 -10.50 3.07 7.84
C GLU A 19 -10.77 1.86 6.92
N PRO A 20 -10.92 0.63 7.47
CA PRO A 20 -11.14 -0.57 6.67
C PRO A 20 -12.38 -0.51 5.77
N GLU A 21 -13.43 0.16 6.21
CA GLU A 21 -14.70 0.27 5.48
C GLU A 21 -14.60 1.18 4.24
N GLU A 22 -13.60 2.06 4.18
CA GLU A 22 -13.33 2.91 3.01
C GLU A 22 -12.72 2.12 1.84
N VAL A 23 -12.16 0.93 2.11
CA VAL A 23 -11.46 0.12 1.11
C VAL A 23 -12.45 -0.71 0.30
N VAL A 24 -12.99 -0.10 -0.76
CA VAL A 24 -13.91 -0.72 -1.73
C VAL A 24 -13.27 -0.90 -3.12
N PRO A 25 -13.75 -1.83 -3.96
CA PRO A 25 -13.30 -1.93 -5.34
C PRO A 25 -13.47 -0.61 -6.10
N GLY A 26 -12.43 -0.20 -6.83
CA GLY A 26 -12.43 1.07 -7.57
C GLY A 26 -12.00 2.29 -6.74
N LEU A 27 -11.60 2.12 -5.47
CA LEU A 27 -10.95 3.20 -4.71
C LEU A 27 -9.64 3.61 -5.41
N ASP A 28 -9.52 4.91 -5.73
CA ASP A 28 -8.30 5.48 -6.28
C ASP A 28 -7.21 5.55 -5.20
N LEU A 29 -5.99 5.13 -5.57
CA LEU A 29 -4.89 4.96 -4.64
C LEU A 29 -3.59 5.55 -5.20
N ASP A 30 -2.80 6.15 -4.31
CA ASP A 30 -1.40 6.52 -4.55
C ASP A 30 -0.46 5.52 -3.90
N LEU A 31 0.69 5.26 -4.52
CA LEU A 31 1.76 4.46 -3.93
C LEU A 31 2.75 5.35 -3.19
N GLN A 32 3.00 5.03 -1.93
CA GLN A 32 3.97 5.76 -1.12
C GLN A 32 5.04 4.84 -0.53
N PHE A 33 6.26 5.35 -0.48
CA PHE A 33 7.38 4.67 0.17
C PHE A 33 7.15 4.59 1.68
N ARG A 34 7.13 3.36 2.22
CA ARG A 34 6.85 3.07 3.62
C ARG A 34 7.68 1.90 4.11
N ARG A 35 7.87 1.83 5.43
CA ARG A 35 8.41 0.63 6.07
C ARG A 35 7.37 -0.49 6.02
N ILE A 36 7.73 -1.62 5.41
CA ILE A 36 6.86 -2.80 5.30
C ILE A 36 7.07 -3.72 6.51
N ARG A 37 8.32 -3.97 6.87
CA ARG A 37 8.68 -4.89 7.95
C ARG A 37 9.99 -4.48 8.61
N ARG A 38 10.12 -4.83 9.89
CA ARG A 38 11.39 -4.86 10.61
C ARG A 38 11.70 -6.32 10.95
N GLU A 39 12.90 -6.77 10.65
CA GLU A 39 13.34 -8.12 11.02
C GLU A 39 13.96 -8.14 12.40
N GLY A 40 13.17 -8.46 13.43
CA GLY A 40 13.65 -8.54 14.81
C GLY A 40 14.23 -7.23 15.35
N HIS A 41 14.87 -7.29 16.53
CA HIS A 41 15.39 -6.08 17.16
C HIS A 41 16.66 -5.54 16.48
N GLY A 42 17.56 -6.39 16.01
CA GLY A 42 18.82 -5.99 15.38
C GLY A 42 18.88 -6.12 13.86
N GLY A 43 17.80 -6.57 13.20
CA GLY A 43 17.83 -6.86 11.77
C GLY A 43 17.34 -5.72 10.87
N ILE A 44 17.20 -6.04 9.59
CA ILE A 44 17.02 -5.08 8.50
C ILE A 44 15.63 -4.44 8.55
N LEU A 45 15.57 -3.17 8.16
CA LEU A 45 14.33 -2.47 7.86
C LEU A 45 14.02 -2.66 6.37
N CYS A 46 12.93 -3.36 6.08
CA CYS A 46 12.46 -3.57 4.72
C CYS A 46 11.49 -2.44 4.36
N TYR A 47 11.85 -1.66 3.34
CA TYR A 47 11.01 -0.62 2.79
C TYR A 47 10.47 -1.02 1.42
N GLY A 48 9.35 -0.40 1.04
CA GLY A 48 8.69 -0.62 -0.23
C GLY A 48 7.48 0.30 -0.33
N HIS A 49 6.52 -0.07 -1.17
CA HIS A 49 5.29 0.68 -1.37
C HIS A 49 4.14 0.16 -0.50
N LYS A 50 3.36 1.09 0.06
CA LYS A 50 1.97 0.87 0.50
C LYS A 50 1.05 1.78 -0.31
N ALA A 51 -0.20 1.36 -0.45
CA ALA A 51 -1.23 2.16 -1.10
C ALA A 51 -1.92 3.05 -0.06
N VAL A 52 -2.24 4.28 -0.44
CA VAL A 52 -3.05 5.22 0.36
C VAL A 52 -4.16 5.78 -0.53
N PRO A 53 -5.34 6.17 0.00
CA PRO A 53 -6.34 6.86 -0.80
C PRO A 53 -5.75 8.08 -1.49
N ALA A 54 -5.97 8.20 -2.79
CA ALA A 54 -5.58 9.39 -3.54
C ALA A 54 -6.32 10.59 -2.96
N ARG A 55 -5.57 11.64 -2.58
CA ARG A 55 -6.19 12.90 -2.12
C ARG A 55 -6.22 13.87 -3.29
N SER A 56 -7.43 14.26 -3.68
CA SER A 56 -7.73 15.32 -4.66
C SER A 56 -7.19 16.67 -4.23
#